data_AF-A0AA41MI71-F1
#
_entry.id   AF-A0AA41MI71-F1
#
_cell.length_a   1.000
_cell.length_b   1.000
_cell.length_c   1.000
_cell.angle_alpha   90.00
_cell.angle_beta   90.00
_cell.angle_gamma   90.00
#
_symmetry.space_group_name_H-M   'P 1'
#
loop_
_entity.id
_entity.type
_entity.pdbx_description
1 polymer ?
#
loop_
_entity_poly.entity_id
_entity_poly.type
_entity_poly.pdbx_seq_one_letter_code
_entity_poly.pdbx_strand_id
1 'polypeptide(L)'
;MASALDEVRGRLGLRPSPRLPRCAPHLPPLAGRRRPPAGSAAALRAPVTFTCLRALGAAGCELGTGSLARGSVHDAAVQLQKDLEEVKVLLEKTTRKRVRDALTAEKNKIETEIKNKMQQKSQKKPELLDNEKPAAVVAPITTGYTVKISNYGWDQSDKFVKIYITLTGVHQVPTENVQVHFTERSFDLLVKNLNGKSYSMIVNNLLKPISVEGSSKKVKTDTVLILCRKKTENMRWEYLTQVEKECKEKEKPSYDTETDPSEGLMNVLKKIYEDGDDDMKRTINKAWVESREKQAKGDTEF
;
A
#
# COMPACT_ATOMS: atom_id res chain seq x y z
N MET A 1 34.92 -18.17 42.62
CA MET A 1 36.01 -18.55 41.69
C MET A 1 36.23 -17.40 40.73
N ALA A 2 36.88 -16.36 41.23
CA ALA A 2 37.26 -15.16 40.48
C ALA A 2 38.76 -15.00 40.72
N SER A 3 39.57 -15.56 39.82
CA SER A 3 41.01 -15.32 39.64
C SER A 3 41.53 -16.37 38.67
N ALA A 4 41.56 -16.00 37.40
CA ALA A 4 42.43 -16.55 36.36
C ALA A 4 41.89 -16.01 35.03
N LEU A 5 42.60 -15.03 34.47
CA LEU A 5 42.74 -14.68 33.04
C LEU A 5 43.12 -13.19 32.93
N ASP A 6 44.18 -12.81 33.64
CA ASP A 6 44.92 -11.57 33.40
C ASP A 6 46.41 -11.93 33.38
N GLU A 7 46.85 -12.69 32.37
CA GLU A 7 48.28 -12.87 32.08
C GLU A 7 48.57 -13.48 30.70
N VAL A 8 48.13 -12.83 29.60
CA VAL A 8 48.77 -13.05 28.27
C VAL A 8 48.74 -11.74 27.49
N ARG A 9 49.66 -10.83 27.83
CA ARG A 9 49.94 -9.62 27.05
C ARG A 9 51.42 -9.64 26.67
N GLY A 10 51.74 -10.07 25.46
CA GLY A 10 53.11 -9.97 24.98
C GLY A 10 53.46 -10.78 23.73
N ARG A 11 52.91 -10.40 22.58
CA ARG A 11 53.55 -10.48 21.24
C ARG A 11 52.48 -10.26 20.18
N LEU A 12 52.52 -9.09 19.56
CA LEU A 12 52.23 -8.80 18.14
C LEU A 12 52.19 -7.27 18.04
N GLY A 13 53.32 -6.69 17.68
CA GLY A 13 53.47 -5.26 17.45
C GLY A 13 52.68 -4.83 16.23
N LEU A 14 51.45 -4.38 16.44
CA LEU A 14 50.68 -3.65 15.44
C LEU A 14 50.36 -2.25 15.98
N ARG A 15 50.85 -1.25 15.24
CA ARG A 15 50.72 0.18 15.54
C ARG A 15 49.24 0.60 15.44
N PRO A 16 48.78 1.54 16.29
CA PRO A 16 47.44 2.12 16.13
C PRO A 16 47.40 3.05 14.92
N SER A 17 46.45 2.80 14.01
CA SER A 17 46.15 3.66 12.85
C SER A 17 45.62 5.04 13.28
N PRO A 18 45.96 6.13 12.58
CA PRO A 18 45.57 7.48 12.95
C PRO A 18 44.09 7.76 12.71
N ARG A 19 43.51 8.54 13.63
CA ARG A 19 42.14 9.05 13.59
C ARG A 19 41.94 9.94 12.36
N LEU A 20 40.95 9.61 11.52
CA LEU A 20 40.48 10.49 10.45
C LEU A 20 39.62 11.62 11.05
N PRO A 21 39.78 12.88 10.60
CA PRO A 21 39.03 14.02 11.09
C PRO A 21 37.59 14.05 10.53
N ARG A 22 36.70 14.59 11.35
CA ARG A 22 35.30 14.92 11.03
C ARG A 22 35.23 15.91 9.87
N CYS A 23 34.63 15.50 8.75
CA CYS A 23 34.11 16.45 7.76
C CYS A 23 32.73 16.94 8.22
N ALA A 24 32.69 18.20 8.69
CA ALA A 24 31.46 18.96 8.86
C ALA A 24 31.00 19.50 7.49
N PRO A 25 29.68 19.66 7.25
CA PRO A 25 29.18 20.22 6.00
C PRO A 25 29.40 21.73 5.96
N HIS A 26 30.11 22.17 4.91
CA HIS A 26 30.35 23.57 4.59
C HIS A 26 29.06 24.18 4.02
N LEU A 27 28.43 25.09 4.75
CA LEU A 27 27.45 26.02 4.19
C LEU A 27 28.16 27.07 3.31
N PRO A 28 27.59 27.47 2.16
CA PRO A 28 27.93 28.72 1.50
C PRO A 28 27.08 29.89 2.03
N PRO A 29 27.56 31.15 1.91
CA PRO A 29 27.01 32.32 2.56
C PRO A 29 25.83 32.95 1.82
N LEU A 30 25.03 33.68 2.59
CA LEU A 30 23.93 34.56 2.19
C LEU A 30 24.40 35.67 1.24
N ALA A 31 23.74 35.80 0.10
CA ALA A 31 23.73 37.02 -0.71
C ALA A 31 22.30 37.56 -0.79
N GLY A 32 22.07 38.70 -0.15
CA GLY A 32 20.79 39.39 -0.18
C GLY A 32 20.49 40.03 -1.53
N ARG A 33 19.20 40.28 -1.78
CA ARG A 33 18.73 41.42 -2.57
C ARG A 33 17.24 41.70 -2.30
N ARG A 34 17.03 42.89 -1.74
CA ARG A 34 16.02 43.91 -2.10
C ARG A 34 14.54 43.66 -1.76
N ARG A 35 14.14 44.33 -0.66
CA ARG A 35 12.83 45.01 -0.52
C ARG A 35 12.62 46.03 -1.65
N PRO A 36 11.36 46.24 -2.03
CA PRO A 36 10.82 47.58 -2.26
C PRO A 36 9.57 47.84 -1.37
N PRO A 37 9.07 49.09 -1.33
CA PRO A 37 8.70 49.75 -0.08
C PRO A 37 7.20 49.76 0.24
N ALA A 38 6.92 50.14 1.48
CA ALA A 38 5.62 50.60 1.96
C ALA A 38 5.43 52.09 1.67
N GLY A 39 4.19 52.48 1.38
CA GLY A 39 3.68 53.85 1.32
C GLY A 39 2.29 53.83 0.66
N SER A 40 1.21 53.81 1.45
CA SER A 40 0.39 54.99 1.86
C SER A 40 -0.71 55.21 0.81
N ALA A 41 -1.98 54.87 1.04
CA ALA A 41 -2.99 55.52 1.90
C ALA A 41 -4.23 55.81 1.02
N ALA A 42 -5.34 56.19 1.69
CA ALA A 42 -6.65 56.57 1.17
C ALA A 42 -7.56 55.39 0.76
N ALA A 43 -8.54 54.97 1.55
CA ALA A 43 -9.73 55.65 2.08
C ALA A 43 -11.00 55.40 1.21
N LEU A 44 -12.10 55.19 1.95
CA LEU A 44 -13.50 55.47 1.63
C LEU A 44 -14.39 54.36 1.04
N ARG A 45 -15.39 54.05 1.89
CA ARG A 45 -16.84 53.90 1.59
C ARG A 45 -17.35 52.53 1.12
N ALA A 46 -17.94 51.82 2.09
CA ALA A 46 -19.27 51.21 1.93
C ALA A 46 -20.34 52.32 1.72
N PRO A 47 -21.63 52.02 1.41
CA PRO A 47 -22.31 50.73 1.26
C PRO A 47 -23.06 50.63 -0.08
N VAL A 48 -23.81 49.55 -0.33
CA VAL A 48 -25.24 49.57 -0.71
C VAL A 48 -25.73 48.12 -0.87
N THR A 49 -26.76 47.82 -0.10
CA THR A 49 -27.67 46.68 -0.16
C THR A 49 -28.34 46.55 -1.53
N PHE A 50 -28.42 45.34 -2.09
CA PHE A 50 -29.50 45.01 -3.01
C PHE A 50 -30.03 43.60 -2.74
N THR A 51 -31.15 43.59 -2.05
CA THR A 51 -32.13 42.51 -2.00
C THR A 51 -32.65 42.25 -3.42
N CYS A 52 -32.62 41.01 -3.90
CA CYS A 52 -33.64 40.57 -4.84
C CYS A 52 -34.03 39.12 -4.58
N LEU A 53 -35.35 38.97 -4.50
CA LEU A 53 -36.17 37.84 -4.12
C LEU A 53 -36.65 37.11 -5.39
N ARG A 54 -37.06 35.83 -5.22
CA ARG A 54 -37.87 34.98 -6.13
C ARG A 54 -37.12 34.32 -7.30
N ALA A 55 -37.45 33.11 -7.76
CA ALA A 55 -38.36 32.03 -7.34
C ALA A 55 -38.21 30.86 -8.33
N LEU A 56 -38.51 29.63 -7.86
CA LEU A 56 -39.04 28.44 -8.56
C LEU A 56 -38.40 27.91 -9.87
N GLY A 57 -38.16 26.58 -9.88
CA GLY A 57 -38.74 25.71 -10.92
C GLY A 57 -37.82 24.78 -11.73
N ALA A 58 -37.74 23.52 -11.27
CA ALA A 58 -37.89 22.27 -12.04
C ALA A 58 -36.91 21.85 -13.18
N ALA A 59 -36.85 20.52 -13.29
CA ALA A 59 -36.50 19.67 -14.44
C ALA A 59 -35.01 19.36 -14.67
N GLY A 60 -34.71 18.06 -14.59
CA GLY A 60 -33.39 17.49 -14.80
C GLY A 60 -33.03 17.31 -16.27
N CYS A 61 -31.76 16.98 -16.48
CA CYS A 61 -31.29 16.18 -17.61
C CYS A 61 -29.99 15.50 -17.17
N GLU A 62 -30.03 14.16 -17.21
CA GLU A 62 -28.88 13.28 -17.14
C GLU A 62 -27.99 13.48 -18.35
N LEU A 63 -26.68 13.64 -18.15
CA LEU A 63 -25.67 13.24 -19.12
C LEU A 63 -24.50 12.60 -18.37
N GLY A 64 -24.29 11.33 -18.67
CA GLY A 64 -23.37 10.46 -17.97
C GLY A 64 -21.90 10.78 -18.21
N THR A 65 -21.09 10.40 -17.23
CA THR A 65 -19.67 10.14 -17.42
C THR A 65 -19.38 8.80 -16.75
N GLY A 66 -19.05 7.80 -17.57
CA GLY A 66 -18.60 6.49 -17.11
C GLY A 66 -17.31 6.60 -16.31
N SER A 67 -17.19 5.81 -15.24
CA SER A 67 -15.90 5.55 -14.60
C SER A 67 -15.89 4.13 -14.05
N LEU A 68 -14.85 3.40 -14.44
CA LEU A 68 -14.61 1.99 -14.20
C LEU A 68 -14.74 1.56 -12.73
N ALA A 69 -15.42 0.43 -12.55
CA ALA A 69 -15.65 -0.24 -11.29
C ALA A 69 -14.37 -0.84 -10.68
N ARG A 70 -14.14 -0.54 -9.40
CA ARG A 70 -13.51 -1.47 -8.44
C ARG A 70 -14.36 -1.47 -7.17
N GLY A 71 -15.41 -2.28 -7.17
CA GLY A 71 -16.29 -2.42 -6.01
C GLY A 71 -15.55 -3.05 -4.84
N SER A 72 -15.59 -2.39 -3.68
CA SER A 72 -15.13 -2.94 -2.41
C SER A 72 -16.11 -4.02 -1.94
N VAL A 73 -15.63 -5.05 -1.25
CA VAL A 73 -16.48 -6.12 -0.68
C VAL A 73 -17.54 -5.55 0.29
N HIS A 74 -17.30 -4.36 0.84
CA HIS A 74 -18.28 -3.61 1.64
C HIS A 74 -19.45 -3.09 0.80
N ASP A 75 -19.18 -2.56 -0.40
CA ASP A 75 -20.21 -2.11 -1.33
C ASP A 75 -21.08 -3.29 -1.78
N ALA A 76 -20.47 -4.47 -1.95
CA ALA A 76 -21.20 -5.67 -2.36
C ALA A 76 -22.20 -6.18 -1.30
N ALA A 77 -21.94 -6.02 -0.01
CA ALA A 77 -22.88 -6.41 1.04
C ALA A 77 -24.05 -5.43 1.14
N VAL A 78 -23.77 -4.13 0.99
CA VAL A 78 -24.80 -3.08 0.95
C VAL A 78 -25.66 -3.20 -0.30
N GLN A 79 -25.08 -3.57 -1.44
CA GLN A 79 -25.81 -3.79 -2.68
C GLN A 79 -26.78 -4.98 -2.57
N LEU A 80 -26.31 -6.12 -2.05
CA LEU A 80 -27.18 -7.29 -1.84
C LEU A 80 -28.36 -7.00 -0.89
N GLN A 81 -28.17 -6.12 0.11
CA GLN A 81 -29.27 -5.68 0.97
C GLN A 81 -30.34 -4.87 0.22
N LYS A 82 -29.92 -4.03 -0.73
CA LYS A 82 -30.85 -3.29 -1.60
C LYS A 82 -31.58 -4.23 -2.54
N ASP A 83 -30.86 -5.19 -3.14
CA ASP A 83 -31.43 -6.18 -4.04
C ASP A 83 -32.49 -7.05 -3.33
N LEU A 84 -32.24 -7.43 -2.06
CA LEU A 84 -33.21 -8.13 -1.21
C LEU A 84 -34.50 -7.31 -1.05
N GLU A 85 -34.36 -6.01 -0.75
CA GLU A 85 -35.50 -5.13 -0.54
C GLU A 85 -36.31 -4.92 -1.82
N GLU A 86 -35.64 -4.80 -2.97
CA GLU A 86 -36.29 -4.73 -4.27
C GLU A 86 -37.09 -6.01 -4.58
N VAL A 87 -36.52 -7.19 -4.33
CA VAL A 87 -37.21 -8.47 -4.54
C VAL A 87 -38.45 -8.59 -3.65
N LYS A 88 -38.43 -8.09 -2.41
CA LYS A 88 -39.63 -8.05 -1.54
C LYS A 88 -40.74 -7.18 -2.15
N VAL A 89 -40.40 -5.98 -2.62
CA VAL A 89 -41.36 -5.07 -3.25
C VAL A 89 -41.96 -5.70 -4.51
N LEU A 90 -41.14 -6.44 -5.29
CA LEU A 90 -41.61 -7.16 -6.47
C LEU A 90 -42.53 -8.34 -6.10
N LEU A 91 -42.29 -9.03 -4.99
CA LEU A 91 -43.15 -10.11 -4.50
C LEU A 91 -44.56 -9.62 -4.09
N GLU A 92 -44.68 -8.40 -3.58
CA GLU A 92 -45.97 -7.77 -3.25
C GLU A 92 -46.81 -7.48 -4.50
N LYS A 93 -46.14 -7.08 -5.59
CA LYS A 93 -46.80 -6.74 -6.87
C LYS A 93 -47.07 -7.94 -7.76
N THR A 94 -46.50 -9.11 -7.43
CA THR A 94 -46.58 -10.31 -8.28
C THR A 94 -47.76 -11.20 -7.92
N THR A 95 -48.69 -11.37 -8.87
CA THR A 95 -49.90 -12.19 -8.73
C THR A 95 -49.78 -13.60 -9.30
N ARG A 96 -48.86 -13.83 -10.24
CA ARG A 96 -48.69 -15.14 -10.93
C ARG A 96 -47.78 -16.08 -10.15
N LYS A 97 -48.26 -17.31 -9.89
CA LYS A 97 -47.57 -18.33 -9.08
C LYS A 97 -46.13 -18.64 -9.53
N ARG A 98 -45.91 -18.91 -10.82
CA ARG A 98 -44.56 -19.23 -11.35
C ARG A 98 -43.54 -18.11 -11.11
N VAL A 99 -43.96 -16.85 -11.22
CA VAL A 99 -43.08 -15.68 -11.02
C VAL A 99 -42.83 -15.46 -9.53
N ARG A 100 -43.85 -15.67 -8.69
CA ARG A 100 -43.72 -15.62 -7.23
C ARG A 100 -42.73 -16.68 -6.72
N ASP A 101 -42.79 -17.89 -7.24
CA ASP A 101 -41.88 -18.98 -6.88
C ASP A 101 -40.43 -18.65 -7.28
N ALA A 102 -40.22 -18.09 -8.48
CA ALA A 102 -38.90 -17.64 -8.94
C ALA A 102 -38.32 -16.50 -8.09
N LEU A 103 -39.12 -15.48 -7.78
CA LEU A 103 -38.70 -14.37 -6.92
C LEU A 103 -38.43 -14.82 -5.47
N THR A 104 -39.18 -15.79 -4.97
CA THR A 104 -38.94 -16.37 -3.63
C THR A 104 -37.64 -17.17 -3.60
N ALA A 105 -37.32 -17.89 -4.68
CA ALA A 105 -36.04 -18.57 -4.81
C ALA A 105 -34.86 -17.58 -4.86
N GLU A 106 -34.97 -16.48 -5.62
CA GLU A 106 -33.95 -15.42 -5.66
C GLU A 106 -33.80 -14.71 -4.32
N LYS A 107 -34.90 -14.43 -3.61
CA LYS A 107 -34.87 -13.90 -2.25
C LYS A 107 -34.03 -14.78 -1.32
N ASN A 108 -34.27 -16.10 -1.33
CA ASN A 108 -33.54 -17.04 -0.49
C ASN A 108 -32.05 -17.12 -0.87
N LYS A 109 -31.72 -17.02 -2.17
CA LYS A 109 -30.32 -16.97 -2.63
C LYS A 109 -29.61 -15.72 -2.10
N ILE A 110 -30.21 -14.54 -2.25
CA ILE A 110 -29.65 -13.28 -1.73
C ILE A 110 -29.49 -13.32 -0.21
N GLU A 111 -30.48 -13.84 0.54
CA GLU A 111 -30.39 -14.00 1.99
C GLU A 111 -29.25 -14.94 2.41
N THR A 112 -29.05 -16.05 1.69
CA THR A 112 -27.94 -16.97 1.95
C THR A 112 -26.59 -16.37 1.60
N GLU A 113 -26.48 -15.59 0.52
CA GLU A 113 -25.25 -14.86 0.18
C GLU A 113 -24.90 -13.80 1.22
N ILE A 114 -25.89 -13.05 1.72
CA ILE A 114 -25.69 -12.08 2.82
C ILE A 114 -25.21 -12.82 4.07
N LYS A 115 -25.85 -13.93 4.44
CA LYS A 115 -25.48 -14.73 5.61
C LYS A 115 -24.06 -15.29 5.48
N ASN A 116 -23.68 -15.80 4.31
CA ASN A 116 -22.34 -16.32 4.05
C ASN A 116 -21.28 -15.21 4.13
N LYS A 117 -21.54 -14.03 3.53
CA LYS A 117 -20.65 -12.87 3.64
C LYS A 117 -20.54 -12.33 5.07
N MET A 118 -21.62 -12.39 5.86
CA MET A 118 -21.61 -12.05 7.29
C MET A 118 -20.87 -13.09 8.14
N GLN A 119 -20.99 -14.39 7.84
CA GLN A 119 -20.28 -15.45 8.56
C GLN A 119 -18.78 -15.48 8.23
N GLN A 120 -18.39 -15.15 7.00
CA GLN A 120 -16.98 -14.91 6.65
C GLN A 120 -16.37 -13.73 7.43
N LYS A 121 -17.18 -12.76 7.86
CA LYS A 121 -16.77 -11.67 8.76
C LYS A 121 -16.65 -12.10 10.23
N SER A 122 -17.34 -13.17 10.63
CA SER A 122 -17.41 -13.65 12.02
C SER A 122 -16.47 -14.82 12.35
N GLN A 123 -15.90 -15.53 11.37
CA GLN A 123 -14.92 -16.61 11.62
C GLN A 123 -13.50 -16.12 12.00
N LYS A 124 -13.34 -14.82 12.29
CA LYS A 124 -12.14 -14.26 12.95
C LYS A 124 -12.52 -13.49 14.21
N LYS A 125 -13.16 -14.17 15.17
CA LYS A 125 -13.39 -13.66 16.53
C LYS A 125 -13.65 -14.83 17.51
N PRO A 126 -12.81 -15.06 18.53
CA PRO A 126 -13.23 -15.81 19.72
C PRO A 126 -14.05 -14.90 20.65
N GLU A 127 -14.97 -15.56 21.33
CA GLU A 127 -16.01 -15.08 22.24
C GLU A 127 -15.54 -14.11 23.33
N LEU A 128 -16.41 -13.16 23.69
CA LEU A 128 -16.88 -12.94 25.06
C LEU A 128 -18.26 -12.24 25.01
N LEU A 129 -19.03 -12.49 26.06
CA LEU A 129 -20.48 -12.67 26.12
C LEU A 129 -21.36 -11.40 26.25
N ASP A 130 -22.62 -11.64 25.89
CA ASP A 130 -23.89 -11.14 26.45
C ASP A 130 -24.43 -9.71 26.18
N ASN A 131 -25.50 -9.73 25.37
CA ASN A 131 -26.87 -9.27 25.63
C ASN A 131 -27.25 -7.78 25.85
N GLU A 132 -28.44 -7.49 25.32
CA GLU A 132 -29.35 -6.34 25.51
C GLU A 132 -29.17 -5.08 24.60
N LYS A 133 -30.23 -4.88 23.80
CA LYS A 133 -30.72 -3.65 23.12
C LYS A 133 -31.16 -2.61 24.19
N PRO A 134 -31.64 -1.37 23.88
CA PRO A 134 -31.51 -0.47 22.71
C PRO A 134 -30.87 0.89 23.07
N ALA A 135 -30.43 1.66 22.07
CA ALA A 135 -30.88 3.04 21.83
C ALA A 135 -29.96 3.77 20.85
N ALA A 136 -30.60 4.57 20.00
CA ALA A 136 -29.99 5.42 19.01
C ALA A 136 -29.09 6.49 19.65
N VAL A 137 -27.88 6.63 19.10
CA VAL A 137 -27.23 7.93 18.88
C VAL A 137 -26.39 7.80 17.63
N VAL A 138 -26.92 8.35 16.54
CA VAL A 138 -26.24 8.49 15.26
C VAL A 138 -25.12 9.51 15.46
N ALA A 139 -23.89 9.04 15.63
CA ALA A 139 -22.72 9.88 15.46
C ALA A 139 -22.69 10.37 14.01
N PRO A 140 -22.38 11.66 13.74
CA PRO A 140 -22.32 12.18 12.39
C PRO A 140 -21.21 11.45 11.66
N ILE A 141 -21.59 10.63 10.68
CA ILE A 141 -20.68 9.95 9.77
C ILE A 141 -20.04 11.05 8.91
N THR A 142 -18.96 11.64 9.40
CA THR A 142 -18.12 12.50 8.58
C THR A 142 -17.55 11.61 7.49
N THR A 143 -18.09 11.73 6.29
CA THR A 143 -17.71 11.01 5.08
C THR A 143 -16.28 11.40 4.67
N GLY A 144 -15.29 10.95 5.44
CA GLY A 144 -13.89 11.10 5.13
C GLY A 144 -13.48 10.10 4.04
N TYR A 145 -13.00 10.60 2.91
CA TYR A 145 -12.33 9.78 1.90
C TYR A 145 -11.15 9.03 2.54
N THR A 146 -10.99 7.75 2.18
CA THR A 146 -9.88 6.91 2.66
C THR A 146 -8.76 6.88 1.63
N VAL A 147 -7.61 7.45 1.98
CA VAL A 147 -6.40 7.50 1.17
C VAL A 147 -5.59 6.23 1.44
N LYS A 148 -5.26 5.48 0.38
CA LYS A 148 -4.32 4.36 0.49
C LYS A 148 -2.90 4.89 0.65
N ILE A 149 -2.19 4.43 1.68
CA ILE A 149 -0.79 4.75 1.90
C ILE A 149 0.05 3.87 0.98
N SER A 150 0.73 4.50 0.01
CA SER A 150 1.68 3.82 -0.89
C SER A 150 3.13 4.08 -0.51
N ASN A 151 3.42 5.22 0.13
CA ASN A 151 4.76 5.60 0.51
C ASN A 151 5.06 5.15 1.95
N TYR A 152 5.98 4.20 2.08
CA TYR A 152 6.48 3.72 3.36
C TYR A 152 7.94 3.27 3.20
N GLY A 153 8.71 3.40 4.28
CA GLY A 153 10.04 2.81 4.39
C GLY A 153 9.99 1.61 5.34
N TRP A 154 10.86 0.63 5.15
CA TRP A 154 10.98 -0.48 6.10
C TRP A 154 12.46 -0.80 6.37
N ASP A 155 12.72 -1.27 7.59
CA ASP A 155 14.01 -1.72 8.08
C ASP A 155 13.79 -3.00 8.90
N GLN A 156 14.87 -3.69 9.23
CA GLN A 156 14.80 -4.84 10.12
C GLN A 156 15.97 -4.88 11.09
N SER A 157 15.69 -5.45 12.24
CA SER A 157 16.69 -5.90 13.21
C SER A 157 16.55 -7.42 13.36
N ASP A 158 17.36 -8.03 14.22
CA ASP A 158 17.35 -9.49 14.40
C ASP A 158 16.00 -10.02 14.91
N LYS A 159 15.30 -9.20 15.71
CA LYS A 159 14.04 -9.57 16.37
C LYS A 159 12.79 -8.91 15.77
N PHE A 160 12.93 -7.77 15.12
CA PHE A 160 11.81 -6.95 14.67
C PHE A 160 11.96 -6.50 13.23
N VAL A 161 10.87 -6.43 12.50
CA VAL A 161 10.72 -5.67 11.25
C VAL A 161 10.05 -4.35 11.61
N LYS A 162 10.62 -3.22 11.17
CA LYS A 162 10.16 -1.87 11.47
C LYS A 162 9.67 -1.21 10.20
N ILE A 163 8.42 -0.77 10.18
CA ILE A 163 7.84 -0.05 9.04
C ILE A 163 7.60 1.40 9.45
N TYR A 164 8.19 2.31 8.70
CA TYR A 164 8.14 3.76 8.87
C TYR A 164 7.16 4.34 7.87
N ILE A 165 6.14 5.03 8.38
CA ILE A 165 5.07 5.58 7.56
C ILE A 165 4.98 7.06 7.88
N THR A 166 5.29 7.91 6.92
CA THR A 166 5.26 9.37 7.08
C THR A 166 3.83 9.87 6.95
N LEU A 167 3.25 10.35 8.06
CA LEU A 167 1.90 10.90 8.13
C LEU A 167 1.93 12.20 8.95
N THR A 168 1.90 13.34 8.27
CA THR A 168 1.95 14.66 8.90
C THR A 168 0.76 14.89 9.84
N GLY A 169 1.02 15.32 11.06
CA GLY A 169 0.01 15.59 12.09
C GLY A 169 -0.46 14.36 12.85
N VAL A 170 0.08 13.16 12.60
CA VAL A 170 -0.42 11.91 13.21
C VAL A 170 -0.24 11.84 14.73
N HIS A 171 0.63 12.67 15.29
CA HIS A 171 0.81 12.79 16.73
C HIS A 171 -0.37 13.50 17.44
N GLN A 172 -1.19 14.24 16.69
CA GLN A 172 -2.35 14.98 17.21
C GLN A 172 -3.60 14.12 17.27
N VAL A 173 -3.66 13.03 16.49
CA VAL A 173 -4.80 12.12 16.54
C VAL A 173 -4.69 11.21 17.76
N PRO A 174 -5.81 10.94 18.46
CA PRO A 174 -5.79 10.04 19.60
C PRO A 174 -5.44 8.62 19.15
N THR A 175 -4.82 7.84 20.05
CA THR A 175 -4.33 6.49 19.74
C THR A 175 -5.45 5.54 19.31
N GLU A 176 -6.69 5.79 19.74
CA GLU A 176 -7.89 5.05 19.33
C GLU A 176 -8.21 5.15 17.83
N ASN A 177 -7.83 6.27 17.20
CA ASN A 177 -8.01 6.49 15.78
C ASN A 177 -6.92 5.82 14.94
N VAL A 178 -5.80 5.41 15.57
CA VAL A 178 -4.70 4.66 14.96
C VAL A 178 -4.88 3.17 15.29
N GLN A 179 -5.62 2.50 14.44
CA GLN A 179 -5.92 1.08 14.58
C GLN A 179 -4.89 0.29 13.78
N VAL A 180 -4.29 -0.69 14.43
CA VAL A 180 -3.37 -1.63 13.78
C VAL A 180 -3.81 -3.02 14.18
N HIS A 181 -4.02 -3.87 13.20
CA HIS A 181 -4.31 -5.26 13.41
C HIS A 181 -3.24 -6.10 12.72
N PHE A 182 -2.68 -7.02 13.51
CA PHE A 182 -1.60 -7.89 13.07
C PHE A 182 -2.15 -9.29 12.88
N THR A 183 -1.68 -9.96 11.85
CA THR A 183 -1.90 -11.38 11.64
C THR A 183 -0.56 -12.08 11.52
N GLU A 184 -0.57 -13.42 11.41
CA GLU A 184 0.67 -14.17 11.29
C GLU A 184 1.50 -13.76 10.05
N ARG A 185 0.89 -13.34 8.94
CA ARG A 185 1.60 -13.01 7.70
C ARG A 185 1.12 -11.73 7.02
N SER A 186 0.35 -10.92 7.73
CA SER A 186 -0.13 -9.64 7.23
C SER A 186 -0.34 -8.67 8.37
N PHE A 187 -0.44 -7.39 8.06
CA PHE A 187 -0.95 -6.41 8.99
C PHE A 187 -1.71 -5.31 8.25
N ASP A 188 -2.65 -4.72 8.95
CA ASP A 188 -3.47 -3.62 8.49
C ASP A 188 -3.35 -2.45 9.46
N LEU A 189 -3.14 -1.26 8.89
CA LEU A 189 -3.11 0.02 9.57
C LEU A 189 -4.24 0.87 9.03
N LEU A 190 -5.01 1.43 9.94
CA LEU A 190 -6.08 2.37 9.68
C LEU A 190 -5.92 3.57 10.60
N VAL A 191 -5.73 4.75 10.01
CA VAL A 191 -5.67 6.03 10.72
C VAL A 191 -6.89 6.85 10.35
N LYS A 192 -7.80 7.07 11.29
CA LYS A 192 -9.02 7.87 11.07
C LYS A 192 -8.80 9.32 11.42
N ASN A 193 -9.55 10.19 10.74
CA ASN A 193 -9.70 11.60 11.07
C ASN A 193 -8.36 12.38 11.18
N LEU A 194 -7.42 12.12 10.28
CA LEU A 194 -6.18 12.89 10.16
C LEU A 194 -6.39 13.99 9.10
N ASN A 195 -6.47 15.25 9.53
CA ASN A 195 -6.76 16.40 8.65
C ASN A 195 -8.05 16.21 7.81
N GLY A 196 -9.09 15.63 8.42
CA GLY A 196 -10.36 15.32 7.75
C GLY A 196 -10.30 14.16 6.74
N LYS A 197 -9.17 13.45 6.66
CA LYS A 197 -8.96 12.29 5.80
C LYS A 197 -8.70 11.04 6.62
N SER A 198 -9.12 9.89 6.12
CA SER A 198 -8.70 8.60 6.67
C SER A 198 -7.56 8.05 5.83
N TYR A 199 -6.60 7.38 6.44
CA TYR A 199 -5.50 6.73 5.75
C TYR A 199 -5.51 5.24 6.05
N SER A 200 -5.29 4.41 5.04
CA SER A 200 -5.23 2.96 5.20
C SER A 200 -4.01 2.36 4.51
N MET A 201 -3.38 1.39 5.17
CA MET A 201 -2.31 0.58 4.62
C MET A 201 -2.57 -0.87 4.96
N ILE A 202 -2.47 -1.75 3.97
CA ILE A 202 -2.62 -3.19 4.16
C ILE A 202 -1.44 -3.84 3.48
N VAL A 203 -0.68 -4.64 4.24
CA VAL A 203 0.43 -5.43 3.72
C VAL A 203 0.08 -6.89 3.90
N ASN A 204 -0.20 -7.55 2.77
CA ASN A 204 -0.50 -8.98 2.70
C ASN A 204 0.75 -9.75 2.30
N ASN A 205 0.79 -11.04 2.62
CA ASN A 205 1.85 -11.98 2.20
C ASN A 205 3.25 -11.48 2.59
N LEU A 206 3.44 -11.16 3.88
CA LEU A 206 4.76 -10.92 4.44
C LEU A 206 5.69 -12.10 4.13
N LEU A 207 6.96 -11.81 3.87
CA LEU A 207 7.94 -12.82 3.45
C LEU A 207 8.00 -13.99 4.44
N LYS A 208 8.00 -13.70 5.75
CA LYS A 208 8.04 -14.66 6.85
C LYS A 208 6.96 -14.33 7.89
N PRO A 209 6.53 -15.32 8.69
CA PRO A 209 5.53 -15.10 9.71
C PRO A 209 6.04 -14.22 10.86
N ILE A 210 5.12 -13.46 11.46
CA ILE A 210 5.33 -12.56 12.59
C ILE A 210 4.50 -13.01 13.79
N SER A 211 4.95 -12.65 14.99
CA SER A 211 4.21 -12.87 16.24
C SER A 211 3.28 -11.68 16.49
N VAL A 212 1.98 -11.94 16.51
CA VAL A 212 0.93 -10.92 16.75
C VAL A 212 1.08 -10.29 18.13
N GLU A 213 1.32 -11.11 19.15
CA GLU A 213 1.46 -10.68 20.55
C GLU A 213 2.68 -9.79 20.80
N GLY A 214 3.78 -10.06 20.09
CA GLY A 214 5.00 -9.26 20.19
C GLY A 214 5.02 -8.03 19.29
N SER A 215 4.02 -7.88 18.41
CA SER A 215 3.94 -6.77 17.47
C SER A 215 3.24 -5.58 18.11
N SER A 216 3.74 -4.38 17.85
CA SER A 216 3.24 -3.15 18.46
C SER A 216 3.31 -1.97 17.50
N LYS A 217 2.54 -0.91 17.78
CA LYS A 217 2.65 0.35 17.07
C LYS A 217 3.19 1.45 17.98
N LYS A 218 4.00 2.34 17.42
CA LYS A 218 4.52 3.54 18.10
C LYS A 218 4.24 4.75 17.21
N VAL A 219 3.50 5.72 17.73
CA VAL A 219 3.23 6.97 17.04
C VAL A 219 4.30 7.98 17.46
N LYS A 220 4.96 8.59 16.48
CA LYS A 220 5.92 9.68 16.67
C LYS A 220 5.39 10.95 15.99
N THR A 221 6.09 12.06 16.15
CA THR A 221 5.83 13.28 15.38
C THR A 221 5.92 12.97 13.89
N ASP A 222 4.81 13.16 13.19
CA ASP A 222 4.64 13.02 11.74
C ASP A 222 5.02 11.65 11.14
N THR A 223 5.20 10.64 11.97
CA THR A 223 5.59 9.29 11.55
C THR A 223 4.95 8.23 12.43
N VAL A 224 4.34 7.23 11.81
CA VAL A 224 3.88 6.01 12.48
C VAL A 224 4.93 4.94 12.29
N LEU A 225 5.37 4.33 13.39
CA LEU A 225 6.30 3.21 13.41
C LEU A 225 5.54 1.94 13.77
N ILE A 226 5.48 1.00 12.84
CA ILE A 226 4.92 -0.33 13.06
C ILE A 226 6.06 -1.29 13.36
N LEU A 227 6.02 -1.94 14.51
CA LEU A 227 7.01 -2.93 14.92
C LEU A 227 6.38 -4.30 14.83
N CYS A 228 6.77 -5.08 13.83
CA CYS A 228 6.36 -6.46 13.68
C CYS A 228 7.43 -7.37 14.30
N ARG A 229 7.08 -8.16 15.33
CA ARG A 229 8.03 -9.11 15.92
C ARG A 229 8.17 -10.33 15.02
N LYS A 230 9.39 -10.69 14.66
CA LYS A 230 9.65 -11.90 13.86
C LYS A 230 9.28 -13.13 14.69
N LYS A 231 8.57 -14.10 14.09
CA LYS A 231 8.23 -15.36 14.76
C LYS A 231 9.47 -16.23 14.98
N THR A 232 10.37 -16.24 13.99
CA THR A 232 11.70 -16.85 14.09
C THR A 232 12.73 -15.74 14.19
N GLU A 233 13.38 -15.64 15.35
CA GLU A 233 14.46 -14.67 15.59
C GLU A 233 15.67 -15.00 14.70
N ASN A 234 16.49 -14.00 14.36
CA ASN A 234 17.70 -14.11 13.51
C ASN A 234 17.46 -14.43 12.02
N MET A 235 16.22 -14.45 11.54
CA MET A 235 15.95 -14.53 10.11
C MET A 235 16.06 -13.16 9.45
N ARG A 236 16.94 -13.03 8.46
CA ARG A 236 17.03 -11.86 7.58
C ARG A 236 15.93 -11.88 6.53
N TRP A 237 15.25 -10.76 6.34
CA TRP A 237 14.26 -10.55 5.31
C TRP A 237 14.92 -9.83 4.14
N GLU A 238 14.94 -10.44 2.96
CA GLU A 238 15.45 -9.78 1.75
C GLU A 238 14.45 -8.76 1.20
N TYR A 239 13.16 -9.07 1.38
CA TYR A 239 12.03 -8.28 0.91
C TYR A 239 10.96 -8.21 2.00
N LEU A 240 10.06 -7.22 1.94
CA LEU A 240 8.98 -7.10 2.91
C LEU A 240 7.89 -8.14 2.63
N THR A 241 7.55 -8.30 1.36
CA THR A 241 6.49 -9.22 0.90
C THR A 241 7.03 -10.29 -0.04
N GLN A 242 6.31 -11.40 -0.14
CA GLN A 242 6.61 -12.47 -1.11
C GLN A 242 6.45 -11.98 -2.55
N VAL A 243 5.47 -11.10 -2.80
CA VAL A 243 5.20 -10.54 -4.13
C VAL A 243 6.38 -9.74 -4.65
N GLU A 244 7.02 -8.92 -3.81
CA GLU A 244 8.24 -8.18 -4.18
C GLU A 244 9.39 -9.11 -4.57
N LYS A 245 9.55 -10.23 -3.86
CA LYS A 245 10.56 -11.24 -4.19
C LYS A 245 10.29 -11.82 -5.58
N GLU A 246 9.07 -12.27 -5.83
CA GLU A 246 8.69 -12.88 -7.11
C GLU A 246 8.81 -11.91 -8.28
N CYS A 247 8.41 -10.65 -8.10
CA CYS A 247 8.57 -9.62 -9.14
C CYS A 247 10.05 -9.39 -9.47
N LYS A 248 10.91 -9.22 -8.45
CA LYS A 248 12.35 -9.01 -8.68
C LYS A 248 13.09 -10.25 -9.18
N GLU A 249 12.63 -11.45 -8.83
CA GLU A 249 13.21 -12.70 -9.32
C GLU A 249 12.85 -12.94 -10.79
N LYS A 250 11.65 -12.52 -11.22
CA LYS A 250 11.25 -12.52 -12.64
C LYS A 250 11.96 -11.43 -13.46
N GLU A 251 12.23 -10.29 -12.85
CA GLU A 251 12.88 -9.15 -13.52
C GLU A 251 14.40 -9.33 -13.67
N LYS A 252 15.01 -10.23 -12.90
CA LYS A 252 16.39 -10.65 -13.15
C LYS A 252 16.39 -11.65 -14.30
N PRO A 253 16.89 -11.31 -15.50
CA PRO A 253 17.20 -12.34 -16.49
C PRO A 253 18.20 -13.28 -15.82
N SER A 254 17.86 -14.56 -15.65
CA SER A 254 18.75 -15.51 -14.99
C SER A 254 20.10 -15.50 -15.69
N TYR A 255 21.08 -14.86 -15.07
CA TYR A 255 22.47 -14.90 -15.47
C TYR A 255 23.06 -16.07 -14.68
N ASP A 256 23.01 -17.25 -15.30
CA ASP A 256 23.60 -18.44 -14.74
C ASP A 256 25.13 -18.31 -14.86
N THR A 257 25.82 -18.14 -13.74
CA THR A 257 27.26 -17.90 -13.69
C THR A 257 28.08 -19.16 -13.95
N GLU A 258 27.43 -20.30 -14.13
CA GLU A 258 28.06 -21.61 -14.40
C GLU A 258 28.02 -21.98 -15.89
N THR A 259 27.42 -21.15 -16.75
CA THR A 259 27.36 -21.42 -18.19
C THR A 259 28.45 -20.65 -18.93
N ASP A 260 29.19 -21.35 -19.80
CA ASP A 260 30.23 -20.81 -20.68
C ASP A 260 29.78 -19.44 -21.27
N PRO A 261 30.62 -18.38 -21.32
CA PRO A 261 30.22 -17.05 -21.79
C PRO A 261 29.50 -17.04 -23.15
N SER A 262 29.73 -18.03 -24.01
CA SER A 262 29.04 -18.18 -25.29
C SER A 262 27.60 -18.71 -25.18
N GLU A 263 27.31 -19.53 -24.17
CA GLU A 263 26.00 -20.15 -23.95
C GLU A 263 25.11 -19.26 -23.05
N GLY A 264 25.72 -18.56 -22.09
CA GLY A 264 25.06 -17.50 -21.32
C GLY A 264 24.52 -16.38 -22.22
N LEU A 265 25.27 -15.97 -23.24
CA LEU A 265 24.83 -14.99 -24.23
C LEU A 265 23.62 -15.49 -25.05
N MET A 266 23.61 -16.77 -25.44
CA MET A 266 22.52 -17.36 -26.21
C MET A 266 21.22 -17.45 -25.41
N ASN A 267 21.30 -17.75 -24.11
CA ASN A 267 20.15 -17.77 -23.22
C ASN A 267 19.58 -16.36 -22.96
N VAL A 268 20.45 -15.36 -22.80
CA VAL A 268 20.03 -13.94 -22.72
C VAL A 268 19.36 -13.51 -24.02
N LEU A 269 19.95 -13.83 -25.18
CA LEU A 269 19.38 -13.48 -26.47
C LEU A 269 18.02 -14.14 -26.72
N LYS A 270 17.87 -15.40 -26.29
CA LYS A 270 16.60 -16.14 -26.38
C LYS A 270 15.50 -15.51 -25.52
N LYS A 271 15.81 -15.11 -24.30
CA LYS A 271 14.84 -14.40 -23.45
C LYS A 271 14.44 -13.04 -24.02
N ILE A 272 15.38 -12.29 -24.60
CA ILE A 272 15.06 -11.03 -25.30
C ILE A 272 14.17 -11.30 -26.52
N TYR A 273 14.32 -12.44 -27.20
CA TYR A 273 13.41 -12.85 -28.27
C TYR A 273 12.04 -13.31 -27.75
N GLU A 274 11.95 -13.91 -26.57
CA GLU A 274 10.67 -14.37 -26.01
C GLU A 274 9.86 -13.20 -25.41
N ASP A 275 10.53 -12.29 -24.70
CA ASP A 275 9.92 -11.15 -24.01
C ASP A 275 9.83 -9.87 -24.87
N GLY A 276 10.60 -9.79 -25.96
CA GLY A 276 10.73 -8.61 -26.80
C GLY A 276 9.57 -8.39 -27.78
N ASP A 277 9.32 -7.11 -28.08
CA ASP A 277 8.43 -6.69 -29.17
C ASP A 277 8.97 -7.11 -30.56
N ASP A 278 8.14 -7.03 -31.59
CA ASP A 278 8.49 -7.49 -32.94
C ASP A 278 9.65 -6.69 -33.57
N ASP A 279 9.91 -5.46 -33.13
CA ASP A 279 10.99 -4.61 -33.64
C ASP A 279 12.35 -5.02 -33.05
N MET A 280 12.42 -5.36 -31.76
CA MET A 280 13.61 -5.92 -31.13
C MET A 280 13.98 -7.28 -31.74
N LYS A 281 12.98 -8.15 -31.97
CA LYS A 281 13.17 -9.46 -32.64
C LYS A 281 13.75 -9.32 -34.04
N ARG A 282 13.22 -8.38 -34.85
CA ARG A 282 13.72 -8.12 -36.21
C ARG A 282 15.18 -7.65 -36.18
N THR A 283 15.53 -6.79 -35.22
CA THR A 283 16.89 -6.26 -35.07
C THR A 283 17.89 -7.35 -34.69
N ILE A 284 17.51 -8.23 -33.74
CA ILE A 284 18.34 -9.35 -33.31
C ILE A 284 18.54 -10.36 -34.44
N ASN A 285 17.47 -10.73 -35.14
CA ASN A 285 17.56 -11.64 -36.30
C ASN A 285 18.45 -11.07 -37.41
N LYS A 286 18.33 -9.76 -37.68
CA LYS A 286 19.19 -9.08 -38.65
C LYS A 286 20.66 -9.13 -38.23
N ALA A 287 20.97 -8.83 -36.97
CA ALA A 287 22.33 -8.89 -36.45
C ALA A 287 22.92 -10.31 -36.46
N TRP A 288 22.09 -11.33 -36.19
CA TRP A 288 22.52 -12.72 -36.19
C TRP A 288 22.83 -13.24 -37.60
N VAL A 289 21.97 -12.92 -38.57
CA VAL A 289 22.20 -13.24 -39.99
C VAL A 289 23.43 -12.49 -40.51
N GLU A 290 23.55 -11.19 -40.22
CA GLU A 290 24.69 -10.37 -40.66
C GLU A 290 26.02 -10.86 -40.06
N SER A 291 26.03 -11.26 -38.78
CA SER A 291 27.20 -11.86 -38.13
C SER A 291 27.58 -13.21 -38.75
N ARG A 292 26.60 -14.07 -39.04
CA ARG A 292 26.83 -15.38 -39.64
C ARG A 292 27.30 -15.28 -41.10
N GLU A 293 26.76 -14.33 -41.84
CA GLU A 293 27.22 -14.01 -43.20
C GLU A 293 28.63 -13.43 -43.21
N LYS A 294 29.00 -12.57 -42.24
CA LYS A 294 30.37 -12.06 -42.10
C LYS A 294 31.36 -13.17 -41.73
N GLN A 295 30.99 -14.10 -40.85
CA GLN A 295 31.81 -15.29 -40.57
C GLN A 295 31.95 -16.21 -41.80
N ALA A 296 30.86 -16.41 -42.56
CA ALA A 296 30.90 -17.24 -43.77
C ALA A 296 31.68 -16.59 -44.93
N LYS A 297 31.77 -15.26 -44.96
CA LYS A 297 32.54 -14.50 -45.95
C LYS A 297 34.03 -14.39 -45.64
N GLY A 298 34.47 -14.81 -44.45
CA GLY A 298 35.90 -15.03 -44.17
C GLY A 298 36.78 -13.79 -44.24
N ASP A 299 36.31 -12.64 -43.76
CA ASP A 299 37.19 -11.47 -43.57
C ASP A 299 38.12 -11.71 -42.37
N THR A 300 39.26 -12.34 -42.68
CA THR A 300 40.46 -12.31 -41.86
C THR A 300 41.23 -11.04 -42.24
N GLU A 301 40.90 -9.91 -41.61
CA GLU A 301 41.83 -8.77 -41.55
C GLU A 301 42.28 -8.60 -40.10
N PHE A 302 43.60 -8.83 -39.91
CA PHE A 302 44.39 -8.50 -38.74
C PHE A 302 44.76 -7.01 -38.75
#